data_AF-A0A6A6RH86-F1
#
_entry.id   AF-A0A6A6RH86-F1
#
_cell.length_a   1.000
_cell.length_b   1.000
_cell.length_c   1.000
_cell.angle_alpha   90.00
_cell.angle_beta   90.00
_cell.angle_gamma   90.00
#
_symmetry.space_group_name_H-M   'P 1'
#
loop_
_entity.id
_entity.type
_entity.pdbx_description
1 polymer ?
#
loop_
_entity_poly.entity_id
_entity_poly.type
_entity_poly.pdbx_seq_one_letter_code
_entity_poly.pdbx_strand_id
1 'polypeptide(L)'
;MLSALTYASLGLGVSASAIVPHILPRGSEGTFTLEAVGKASGPIGQLDDGQNRIGGNLPLGHLHWKGDTIVDDKGRGCIITPPNTTQWQCDSGVKGVPGFEFGCDNKLLYHGSPDFWACPVDDHGQWNIYIKPAF
;
A
#
# COMPACT_ATOMS: atom_id res chain seq x y z
N MET A 1 29.60 -37.47 15.52
CA MET A 1 28.98 -36.78 14.37
C MET A 1 27.48 -36.85 14.55
N LEU A 2 26.84 -35.77 15.04
CA LEU A 2 25.39 -35.63 15.06
C LEU A 2 25.06 -34.39 14.25
N SER A 3 24.42 -34.64 13.10
CA SER A 3 24.08 -33.64 12.10
C SER A 3 22.97 -32.74 12.63
N ALA A 4 23.24 -31.44 12.77
CA ALA A 4 22.20 -30.46 13.05
C ALA A 4 21.48 -30.13 11.74
N LEU A 5 20.26 -30.63 11.56
CA LEU A 5 19.35 -30.10 10.55
C LEU A 5 18.86 -28.73 11.01
N THR A 6 19.47 -27.68 10.48
CA THR A 6 18.98 -26.32 10.62
C THR A 6 17.72 -26.18 9.76
N TYR A 7 16.55 -26.25 10.39
CA TYR A 7 15.30 -25.82 9.75
C TYR A 7 15.32 -24.30 9.63
N ALA A 8 15.68 -23.77 8.47
CA ALA A 8 15.40 -22.38 8.12
C ALA A 8 13.89 -22.28 7.84
N SER A 9 13.10 -21.99 8.88
CA SER A 9 11.73 -21.53 8.68
C SER A 9 11.79 -20.18 7.96
N LEU A 10 11.55 -20.15 6.65
CA LEU A 10 11.23 -18.90 5.95
C LEU A 10 9.93 -18.37 6.55
N GLY A 11 10.06 -17.45 7.50
CA GLY A 11 8.92 -16.76 8.07
C GLY A 11 8.25 -15.92 6.98
N LEU A 12 7.13 -16.43 6.47
CA LEU A 12 6.08 -15.66 5.77
C LEU A 12 5.44 -14.70 6.78
N GLY A 13 6.25 -13.79 7.30
CA GLY A 13 5.84 -12.80 8.29
C GLY A 13 5.26 -11.61 7.58
N VAL A 14 3.97 -11.37 7.82
CA VAL A 14 3.35 -10.04 7.74
C VAL A 14 4.25 -9.05 8.48
N SER A 15 4.59 -7.96 7.82
CA SER A 15 5.39 -6.89 8.40
C SER A 15 4.64 -5.59 8.28
N ALA A 16 4.65 -4.79 9.35
CA ALA A 16 4.32 -3.39 9.25
C ALA A 16 5.37 -2.68 8.40
N SER A 17 4.90 -1.86 7.48
CA SER A 17 5.67 -0.95 6.64
C SER A 17 5.08 0.45 6.81
N ALA A 18 5.94 1.45 6.79
CA ALA A 18 5.51 2.83 6.60
C ALA A 18 5.28 3.07 5.10
N ILE A 19 4.32 3.94 4.77
CA ILE A 19 4.12 4.41 3.41
C ILE A 19 4.46 5.90 3.38
N VAL A 20 5.37 6.29 2.49
CA VAL A 20 5.91 7.65 2.38
C VAL A 20 5.47 8.25 1.04
N PRO A 21 4.89 9.46 1.01
CA PRO A 21 4.56 10.13 -0.22
C PRO A 21 5.76 10.81 -0.86
N HIS A 22 5.81 10.71 -2.18
CA HIS A 22 6.64 11.55 -3.05
C HIS A 22 5.72 12.51 -3.80
N ILE A 23 5.73 13.78 -3.38
CA ILE A 23 4.94 14.84 -4.01
C ILE A 23 5.59 15.21 -5.34
N LEU A 24 4.78 15.25 -6.40
CA LEU A 24 5.26 15.54 -7.76
C LEU A 24 5.54 17.05 -7.97
N PRO A 25 6.29 17.43 -9.03
CA PRO A 25 6.70 18.82 -9.27
C PRO A 25 5.54 19.84 -9.32
N ARG A 26 5.86 21.12 -9.07
CA ARG A 26 4.92 22.27 -9.10
C ARG A 26 4.03 22.24 -10.36
N GLY A 27 2.71 22.33 -10.15
CA GLY A 27 1.67 22.21 -11.19
C GLY A 27 0.80 20.96 -11.04
N SER A 28 1.16 20.05 -10.14
CA SER A 28 0.44 18.81 -9.83
C SER A 28 -0.19 18.86 -8.43
N GLU A 29 -0.87 19.97 -8.10
CA GLU A 29 -1.46 20.15 -6.77
C GLU A 29 -2.36 18.97 -6.40
N GLY A 30 -2.01 18.28 -5.32
CA GLY A 30 -2.74 17.12 -4.81
C GLY A 30 -2.29 15.78 -5.39
N THR A 31 -1.37 15.72 -6.36
CA THR A 31 -0.86 14.46 -6.93
C THR A 31 0.43 14.00 -6.25
N PHE A 32 0.50 12.70 -5.96
CA PHE A 32 1.64 12.07 -5.33
C PHE A 32 1.78 10.62 -5.77
N THR A 33 2.98 10.09 -5.60
CA THR A 33 3.24 8.64 -5.61
C THR A 33 3.65 8.22 -4.21
N LEU A 34 3.73 6.92 -3.95
CA LEU A 34 4.03 6.40 -2.63
C LEU A 34 5.15 5.37 -2.70
N GLU A 35 5.93 5.30 -1.63
CA GLU A 35 6.98 4.32 -1.42
C GLU A 35 6.75 3.60 -0.09
N ALA A 36 6.77 2.27 -0.13
CA ALA A 36 6.73 1.46 1.08
C ALA A 36 8.15 1.30 1.65
N VAL A 37 8.26 1.47 2.97
CA VAL A 37 9.51 1.33 3.73
C VAL A 37 9.28 0.32 4.85
N GLY A 38 9.98 -0.81 4.77
CA GLY A 38 9.85 -1.93 5.71
C GLY A 38 10.51 -3.21 5.19
N LYS A 39 10.01 -4.39 5.61
CA LYS A 39 10.51 -5.67 5.09
C LYS A 39 10.14 -5.85 3.61
N ALA A 40 8.91 -5.54 3.25
CA ALA A 40 8.53 -5.28 1.86
C ALA A 40 8.71 -3.78 1.61
N SER A 41 9.61 -3.43 0.69
CA SER A 41 9.95 -2.04 0.36
C SER A 41 9.96 -1.80 -1.14
N GLY A 42 9.77 -0.55 -1.52
CA GLY A 42 9.83 -0.08 -2.89
C GLY A 42 8.62 0.76 -3.29
N PRO A 43 8.59 1.25 -4.54
CA PRO A 43 7.49 2.06 -5.03
C PRO A 43 6.18 1.27 -4.99
N ILE A 44 5.10 1.97 -4.67
CA ILE A 44 3.74 1.42 -4.74
C ILE A 44 3.29 1.48 -6.20
N GLY A 45 3.18 0.30 -6.80
CA GLY A 45 2.60 0.13 -8.11
C GLY A 45 1.12 -0.20 -8.03
N GLN A 46 0.44 -0.10 -9.18
CA GLN A 46 -0.99 -0.41 -9.28
C GLN A 46 -1.27 -1.41 -10.40
N LEU A 47 -2.11 -2.40 -10.11
CA LEU A 47 -2.68 -3.27 -11.14
C LEU A 47 -3.70 -2.50 -11.99
N ASP A 48 -3.97 -3.02 -13.20
CA ASP A 48 -4.93 -2.38 -14.13
C ASP A 48 -6.34 -2.28 -13.53
N ASP A 49 -6.71 -3.20 -12.63
CA ASP A 49 -7.97 -3.23 -11.89
C ASP A 49 -8.01 -2.28 -10.68
N GLY A 50 -6.86 -1.77 -10.23
CA GLY A 50 -6.74 -0.71 -9.23
C GLY A 50 -6.18 -1.13 -7.88
N GLN A 51 -5.76 -2.39 -7.75
CA GLN A 51 -5.07 -2.87 -6.55
C GLN A 51 -3.69 -2.24 -6.40
N ASN A 52 -3.45 -1.63 -5.24
CA ASN A 52 -2.14 -1.10 -4.88
C ASN A 52 -1.24 -2.23 -4.34
N ARG A 53 0.01 -2.29 -4.79
CA ARG A 53 0.98 -3.33 -4.40
C ARG A 53 2.39 -2.82 -4.24
N ILE A 54 3.16 -3.54 -3.43
CA ILE A 54 4.62 -3.41 -3.37
C ILE A 54 5.22 -4.50 -4.27
N GLY A 55 6.20 -4.13 -5.09
CA GLY A 55 6.89 -5.06 -5.99
C GLY A 55 6.15 -5.35 -7.30
N GLY A 56 6.46 -6.49 -7.93
CA GLY A 56 5.79 -6.95 -9.16
C GLY A 56 6.13 -6.20 -10.46
N ASN A 57 7.04 -5.22 -10.42
CA ASN A 57 7.38 -4.37 -11.57
C ASN A 57 6.15 -3.75 -12.24
N LEU A 58 5.17 -3.36 -11.42
CA LEU A 58 3.93 -2.76 -11.87
C LEU A 58 4.15 -1.28 -12.25
N PRO A 59 3.29 -0.71 -13.12
CA PRO A 59 3.25 0.72 -13.32
C PRO A 59 3.09 1.47 -11.99
N LEU A 60 3.81 2.59 -11.84
CA LEU A 60 3.76 3.41 -10.63
C LEU A 60 2.33 3.92 -10.41
N GLY A 61 1.82 3.76 -9.18
CA GLY A 61 0.50 4.27 -8.81
C GLY A 61 0.56 5.78 -8.58
N HIS A 62 0.02 6.57 -9.50
CA HIS A 62 -0.23 7.98 -9.25
C HIS A 62 -1.59 8.14 -8.57
N LEU A 63 -1.57 8.90 -7.49
CA LEU A 63 -2.71 9.13 -6.63
C LEU A 63 -2.94 10.62 -6.49
N HIS A 64 -4.20 10.99 -6.30
CA HIS A 64 -4.64 12.38 -6.24
C HIS A 64 -5.56 12.57 -5.05
N TRP A 65 -5.31 13.65 -4.30
CA TRP A 65 -6.29 14.16 -3.36
C TRP A 65 -7.52 14.67 -4.13
N LYS A 66 -8.69 14.20 -3.73
CA LYS A 66 -10.00 14.69 -4.18
C LYS A 66 -10.83 15.03 -2.94
N GLY A 67 -10.69 16.26 -2.47
CA GLY A 67 -11.21 16.68 -1.17
C GLY A 67 -10.48 15.95 -0.04
N ASP A 68 -11.23 15.24 0.79
CA ASP A 68 -10.75 14.42 1.92
C ASP A 68 -10.53 12.94 1.55
N THR A 69 -10.57 12.61 0.26
CA THR A 69 -10.42 11.24 -0.27
C THR A 69 -9.26 11.16 -1.26
N ILE A 70 -8.82 9.95 -1.57
CA ILE A 70 -7.82 9.68 -2.60
C ILE A 70 -8.50 9.02 -3.82
N VAL A 71 -8.08 9.39 -5.03
CA VAL A 71 -8.39 8.70 -6.28
C VAL A 71 -7.11 8.38 -7.05
N ASP A 72 -7.16 7.47 -8.01
CA ASP A 72 -6.04 7.22 -8.94
C ASP A 72 -6.19 7.94 -10.28
N ASP A 73 -5.22 7.74 -11.19
CA ASP A 73 -5.20 8.29 -12.56
C ASP A 73 -6.47 7.99 -13.38
N LYS A 74 -7.17 6.89 -13.07
CA LYS A 74 -8.43 6.50 -13.73
C LYS A 74 -9.65 7.09 -13.05
N GLY A 75 -9.47 7.89 -11.99
CA GLY A 75 -10.53 8.49 -11.20
C GLY A 75 -11.25 7.51 -10.27
N ARG A 76 -10.67 6.32 -10.04
CA ARG A 76 -11.24 5.30 -9.14
C ARG A 76 -11.06 5.73 -7.69
N GLY A 77 -12.10 5.59 -6.89
CA GLY A 77 -12.04 5.89 -5.47
C GLY A 77 -11.16 4.91 -4.72
N CYS A 78 -10.17 5.40 -3.99
CA CYS A 78 -9.37 4.56 -3.12
C CYS A 78 -10.11 4.26 -1.83
N ILE A 79 -10.23 2.97 -1.52
CA ILE A 79 -11.01 2.41 -0.44
C ILE A 79 -10.19 1.48 0.44
N ILE A 80 -10.77 1.15 1.58
CA ILE A 80 -10.39 -0.02 2.38
C ILE A 80 -11.47 -1.07 2.16
N THR A 81 -11.09 -2.24 1.65
CA THR A 81 -12.05 -3.29 1.30
C THR A 81 -12.80 -3.79 2.53
N PRO A 82 -14.15 -3.72 2.53
CA PRO A 82 -14.95 -4.20 3.65
C PRO A 82 -15.22 -5.71 3.55
N PRO A 83 -15.65 -6.36 4.65
CA PRO A 83 -15.46 -5.96 6.05
C PRO A 83 -14.19 -6.56 6.67
N ASN A 84 -13.64 -7.62 6.09
CA ASN A 84 -12.61 -8.44 6.74
C ASN A 84 -11.24 -8.37 6.09
N THR A 85 -11.16 -8.01 4.81
CA THR A 85 -9.89 -7.96 4.06
C THR A 85 -9.09 -6.72 4.41
N THR A 86 -9.70 -5.55 4.56
CA THR A 86 -9.00 -4.28 4.88
C THR A 86 -7.83 -3.92 3.97
N GLN A 87 -7.86 -4.43 2.75
CA GLN A 87 -6.91 -4.12 1.70
C GLN A 87 -7.15 -2.69 1.23
N TRP A 88 -6.07 -1.96 1.03
CA TRP A 88 -6.12 -0.64 0.41
C TRP A 88 -5.95 -0.76 -1.11
N GLN A 89 -6.95 -0.31 -1.86
CA GLN A 89 -7.02 -0.37 -3.32
C GLN A 89 -7.92 0.73 -3.87
N CYS A 90 -7.95 0.96 -5.18
CA CYS A 90 -8.82 1.94 -5.82
C CYS A 90 -9.75 1.28 -6.82
N ASP A 91 -11.06 1.23 -6.52
CA ASP A 91 -12.00 0.40 -7.27
C ASP A 91 -12.83 1.21 -8.28
N SER A 92 -13.18 0.57 -9.40
CA SER A 92 -14.01 1.20 -10.42
C SER A 92 -15.44 1.45 -9.91
N GLY A 93 -15.96 2.66 -10.16
CA GLY A 93 -17.32 3.04 -9.81
C GLY A 93 -17.58 3.29 -8.31
N VAL A 94 -16.56 3.20 -7.45
CA VAL A 94 -16.72 3.51 -6.02
C VAL A 94 -16.21 4.91 -5.70
N LYS A 95 -16.84 5.54 -4.70
CA LYS A 95 -16.32 6.77 -4.10
C LYS A 95 -15.19 6.40 -3.14
N GLY A 96 -14.11 7.17 -3.14
CA GLY A 96 -13.03 7.00 -2.18
C GLY A 96 -13.52 7.19 -0.74
N VAL A 97 -12.89 6.50 0.20
CA VAL A 97 -13.19 6.66 1.62
C VAL A 97 -12.35 7.78 2.23
N PRO A 98 -12.90 8.56 3.19
CA PRO A 98 -12.12 9.51 3.94
C PRO A 98 -11.23 8.80 4.98
N GLY A 99 -10.37 9.58 5.64
CA GLY A 99 -9.52 9.10 6.73
C GLY A 99 -8.05 8.93 6.37
N PHE A 100 -7.71 9.09 5.08
CA PHE A 100 -6.31 9.24 4.69
C PHE A 100 -5.81 10.64 4.99
N GLU A 101 -4.56 10.74 5.44
CA GLU A 101 -3.88 12.02 5.68
C GLU A 101 -2.37 11.85 5.55
N PHE A 102 -1.64 12.96 5.42
CA PHE A 102 -0.19 12.96 5.56
C PHE A 102 0.19 13.44 6.97
N GLY A 103 0.85 12.57 7.72
CA GLY A 103 1.39 12.88 9.04
C GLY A 103 2.52 13.91 8.98
N CYS A 104 2.83 14.54 10.12
CA CYS A 104 3.94 15.50 10.23
C CYS A 104 5.31 14.89 9.93
N ASP A 105 5.44 13.57 10.00
CA ASP A 105 6.63 12.80 9.65
C ASP A 105 6.68 12.37 8.17
N ASN A 106 5.82 12.96 7.33
CA ASN A 106 5.69 12.67 5.92
C ASN A 106 5.41 11.19 5.66
N LYS A 107 4.43 10.62 6.38
CA LYS A 107 3.87 9.30 6.11
C LYS A 107 2.41 9.40 5.75
N LEU A 108 1.95 8.53 4.87
CA LEU A 108 0.53 8.28 4.70
C LEU A 108 0.01 7.64 5.99
N LEU A 109 -1.07 8.19 6.52
CA LEU A 109 -1.80 7.64 7.64
C LEU A 109 -3.21 7.23 7.18
N TYR A 110 -3.80 6.25 7.86
CA TYR A 110 -5.22 5.97 7.79
C TYR A 110 -5.81 6.05 9.20
N HIS A 111 -6.72 7.00 9.43
CA HIS A 111 -7.27 7.34 10.74
C HIS A 111 -6.19 7.53 11.83
N GLY A 112 -5.14 8.30 11.50
CA GLY A 112 -4.02 8.58 12.40
C GLY A 112 -3.01 7.45 12.58
N SER A 113 -3.25 6.26 12.01
CA SER A 113 -2.30 5.15 12.07
C SER A 113 -1.33 5.17 10.87
N PRO A 114 -0.01 5.13 11.10
CA PRO A 114 1.00 4.97 10.04
C PRO A 114 1.22 3.50 9.63
N ASP A 115 0.54 2.56 10.28
CA ASP A 115 0.83 1.13 10.15
C ASP A 115 0.09 0.53 8.95
N PHE A 116 0.84 0.23 7.90
CA PHE A 116 0.37 -0.58 6.78
C PHE A 116 1.03 -1.94 6.80
N TRP A 117 0.32 -2.98 6.42
CA TRP A 117 0.78 -4.37 6.49
C TRP A 117 0.93 -4.92 5.09
N ALA A 118 2.10 -5.48 4.80
CA ALA A 118 2.37 -6.16 3.54
C ALA A 118 2.12 -7.67 3.70
N CYS A 119 1.30 -8.26 2.82
CA CYS A 119 1.11 -9.72 2.74
C CYS A 119 1.52 -10.22 1.34
N PRO A 120 2.34 -11.29 1.22
CA PRO A 120 2.73 -11.80 -0.09
C PRO A 120 1.49 -12.27 -0.85
N VAL A 121 1.43 -11.96 -2.14
CA VAL A 121 0.42 -12.52 -3.06
C VAL A 121 0.82 -13.93 -3.47
N ASP A 122 2.11 -14.12 -3.70
CA ASP A 122 2.77 -15.35 -4.13
C ASP A 122 4.28 -15.29 -3.79
N ASP A 123 5.04 -16.28 -4.24
CA ASP A 123 6.49 -16.36 -4.06
C ASP A 123 7.29 -15.49 -5.07
N HIS A 124 6.62 -14.62 -5.83
CA HIS A 124 7.24 -13.78 -6.86
C HIS A 124 7.47 -12.32 -6.41
N GLY A 125 7.46 -12.08 -5.08
CA GLY A 125 7.84 -10.79 -4.50
C GLY A 125 6.81 -9.69 -4.68
N GLN A 126 5.54 -10.06 -4.86
CA GLN A 126 4.40 -9.14 -4.89
C GLN A 126 3.69 -9.13 -3.54
N TRP A 127 3.27 -7.96 -3.08
CA TRP A 127 2.62 -7.82 -1.78
C TRP A 127 1.37 -6.94 -1.87
N ASN A 128 0.26 -7.45 -1.35
CA ASN A 128 -0.93 -6.66 -1.07
C ASN A 128 -0.70 -5.79 0.18
N ILE A 129 -1.40 -4.66 0.24
CA ILE A 129 -1.25 -3.65 1.30
C ILE A 129 -2.55 -3.54 2.10
N TYR A 130 -2.45 -3.59 3.43
CA TYR A 130 -3.58 -3.60 4.35
C TYR A 130 -3.40 -2.58 5.48
N ILE A 131 -4.50 -2.10 6.08
CA ILE A 131 -4.46 -1.19 7.24
C ILE A 131 -4.45 -1.90 8.60
N LYS A 132 -4.62 -3.22 8.60
CA LYS A 132 -4.47 -4.10 9.77
C LYS A 132 -3.86 -5.42 9.29
N PRO A 133 -3.29 -6.24 10.17
CA PRO A 133 -2.78 -7.54 9.77
C PRO A 133 -3.89 -8.37 9.12
N ALA A 134 -3.62 -8.93 7.93
CA ALA A 134 -4.48 -9.90 7.29
C ALA A 134 -4.28 -11.26 8.00
N PHE A 135 -5.36 -11.79 8.60
CA PHE A 135 -5.41 -13.12 9.21
C PHE A 135 -6.43 -13.98 8.46
#